data_AF-A0A2U3K788-F1
#
_entry.id   AF-A0A2U3K788-F1
#
_cell.length_a   1.000
_cell.length_b   1.000
_cell.length_c   1.000
_cell.angle_alpha   90.00
_cell.angle_beta   90.00
_cell.angle_gamma   90.00
#
_symmetry.space_group_name_H-M   'P 1'
#
loop_
_entity.id
_entity.type
_entity.pdbx_description
1 polymer ?
#
loop_
_entity_poly.entity_id
_entity_poly.type
_entity_poly.pdbx_seq_one_letter_code
_entity_poly.pdbx_strand_id
1 'polypeptide(L)'
;MNELHPIFYHCDRSRPIGWEDKKRNRNYRRLFGGLAWPQVDRPGFAVIVAEGLQDEGPHNPTIPDHVALYVLREVESGDFEQLMRTCIEHSRKVSWHGNMNHRVNMRLLCDFNRAESGAGRLQLSLMPAPFIYSEGDLREVFDDGIMRIRRRGQKGALILDDSPLLKARLDDVPRDKGVVNRAEEYPGLLALCFAVSALSCYPCVDPAGAGTPGQALTEYDPFEPNPGGQHPGQMKTGQGV
;
A
#
# COMPACT_ATOMS: atom_id res chain seq x y z
N MET A 1 -7.90 -13.37 -6.04
CA MET A 1 -7.12 -13.77 -4.86
C MET A 1 -7.67 -15.08 -4.35
N ASN A 2 -6.82 -16.03 -3.95
CA ASN A 2 -7.30 -17.27 -3.34
C ASN A 2 -8.05 -16.97 -2.03
N GLU A 3 -8.83 -17.92 -1.55
CA GLU A 3 -9.51 -17.78 -0.28
C GLU A 3 -8.48 -17.80 0.86
N LEU A 4 -8.15 -16.62 1.38
CA LEU A 4 -7.31 -16.48 2.57
C LEU A 4 -8.13 -16.71 3.82
N HIS A 5 -7.71 -17.66 4.65
CA HIS A 5 -8.35 -17.97 5.92
C HIS A 5 -7.59 -17.32 7.09
N PRO A 6 -8.26 -16.63 8.01
CA PRO A 6 -7.61 -16.08 9.19
C PRO A 6 -7.09 -17.19 10.11
N ILE A 7 -5.85 -17.05 10.59
CA ILE A 7 -5.23 -17.93 11.59
C ILE A 7 -5.39 -17.24 12.95
N PHE A 8 -5.87 -17.94 13.98
CA PHE A 8 -6.08 -17.38 15.32
C PHE A 8 -5.22 -18.10 16.37
N TYR A 9 -4.93 -17.44 17.49
CA TYR A 9 -4.39 -18.14 18.65
C TYR A 9 -5.44 -19.09 19.25
N HIS A 10 -4.98 -20.22 19.82
CA HIS A 10 -5.86 -21.23 20.42
C HIS A 10 -6.71 -20.67 21.58
N CYS A 11 -6.23 -19.63 22.27
CA CYS A 11 -6.90 -19.00 23.42
C CYS A 11 -7.60 -17.68 23.10
N ASP A 12 -7.37 -17.07 21.92
CA ASP A 12 -7.99 -15.81 21.52
C ASP A 12 -8.41 -15.87 20.04
N ARG A 13 -9.73 -15.98 19.84
CA ARG A 13 -10.36 -15.97 18.51
C ARG A 13 -10.84 -14.59 18.08
N SER A 14 -10.59 -13.55 18.89
CA SER A 14 -11.00 -12.19 18.54
C SER A 14 -10.11 -11.60 17.45
N ARG A 15 -8.87 -12.09 17.29
CA ARG A 15 -7.85 -11.49 16.41
C ARG A 15 -7.04 -12.51 15.62
N PRO A 16 -7.00 -12.40 14.28
CA PRO A 16 -6.11 -13.23 13.50
C PRO A 16 -4.65 -12.82 13.71
N ILE A 17 -3.77 -13.81 13.87
CA ILE A 17 -2.32 -13.66 13.97
C ILE A 17 -1.64 -13.71 12.61
N GLY A 18 -2.40 -14.09 11.57
CA GLY A 18 -1.95 -14.26 10.21
C GLY A 18 -3.06 -14.78 9.30
N TRP A 19 -2.67 -15.21 8.11
CA TRP A 19 -3.55 -15.65 7.04
C TRP A 19 -2.99 -16.89 6.35
N GLU A 20 -3.81 -17.90 6.17
CA GLU A 20 -3.47 -19.14 5.47
C GLU A 20 -4.02 -19.09 4.03
N ASP A 21 -3.14 -19.32 3.04
CA ASP A 21 -3.49 -19.67 1.66
C ASP A 21 -3.30 -21.17 1.45
N LYS A 22 -4.40 -21.92 1.60
CA LYS A 22 -4.41 -23.38 1.43
C LYS A 22 -4.04 -23.82 0.02
N LYS A 23 -4.34 -23.02 -1.00
CA LYS A 23 -4.04 -23.37 -2.40
C LYS A 23 -2.55 -23.30 -2.66
N ARG A 24 -1.88 -22.29 -2.10
CA ARG A 24 -0.42 -22.13 -2.23
C ARG A 24 0.36 -22.85 -1.14
N ASN A 25 -0.33 -23.43 -0.14
CA ASN A 25 0.24 -24.02 1.06
C ASN A 25 1.20 -23.04 1.74
N ARG A 26 0.70 -21.82 2.00
CA ARG A 26 1.48 -20.73 2.58
C ARG A 26 0.72 -19.98 3.66
N ASN A 27 1.46 -19.39 4.58
CA ASN A 27 0.99 -18.61 5.70
C ASN A 27 1.65 -17.23 5.66
N TYR A 28 0.84 -16.22 5.92
CA TYR A 28 1.24 -14.83 5.85
C TYR A 28 0.99 -14.17 7.20
N ARG A 29 1.96 -13.38 7.67
CA ARG A 29 1.86 -12.60 8.90
C ARG A 29 0.99 -11.36 8.70
N ARG A 30 1.19 -10.64 7.59
CA ARG A 30 0.55 -9.35 7.32
C ARG A 30 0.19 -9.21 5.85
N LEU A 31 -0.88 -8.46 5.56
CA LEU A 31 -1.35 -8.15 4.21
C LEU A 31 -1.53 -6.63 4.09
N PHE A 32 -0.92 -6.03 3.07
CA PHE A 32 -1.08 -4.61 2.77
C PHE A 32 -1.39 -4.40 1.29
N GLY A 33 -2.25 -3.43 1.04
CA GLY A 33 -2.68 -3.01 -0.28
C GLY A 33 -1.97 -1.72 -0.65
N GLY A 34 -1.49 -1.63 -1.87
CA GLY A 34 -0.98 -0.40 -2.46
C GLY A 34 -1.86 0.02 -3.62
N LEU A 35 -2.21 1.30 -3.67
CA LEU A 35 -3.07 1.88 -4.69
C LEU A 35 -2.37 3.09 -5.35
N ALA A 36 -2.14 2.98 -6.65
CA ALA A 36 -1.77 4.07 -7.53
C ALA A 36 -2.98 4.48 -8.37
N TRP A 37 -3.29 5.77 -8.38
CA TRP A 37 -4.45 6.31 -9.08
C TRP A 37 -4.35 6.19 -10.60
N PRO A 38 -5.48 6.02 -11.31
CA PRO A 38 -5.51 6.21 -12.76
C PRO A 38 -5.23 7.68 -13.11
N GLN A 39 -4.60 7.89 -14.27
CA GLN A 39 -4.37 9.20 -14.87
C GLN A 39 -4.95 9.23 -16.30
N VAL A 40 -5.01 10.40 -16.92
CA VAL A 40 -5.64 10.62 -18.24
C VAL A 40 -5.17 9.60 -19.29
N ASP A 41 -3.87 9.32 -19.34
CA ASP A 41 -3.26 8.42 -20.34
C ASP A 41 -2.66 7.15 -19.72
N ARG A 42 -2.94 6.88 -18.44
CA ARG A 42 -2.33 5.76 -17.70
C ARG A 42 -3.35 5.06 -16.82
N PRO A 43 -3.44 3.72 -16.88
CA PRO A 43 -4.30 2.99 -15.96
C PRO A 43 -3.78 3.13 -14.52
N GLY A 44 -4.69 3.08 -13.56
CA GLY A 44 -4.33 2.92 -12.16
C GLY A 44 -3.92 1.48 -11.87
N PHE A 45 -3.32 1.27 -10.71
CA PHE A 45 -2.84 -0.04 -10.30
C PHE A 45 -3.12 -0.29 -8.82
N ALA A 46 -3.61 -1.48 -8.50
CA ALA A 46 -3.82 -1.95 -7.15
C ALA A 46 -3.06 -3.27 -6.96
N VAL A 47 -2.32 -3.38 -5.87
CA VAL A 47 -1.56 -4.60 -5.54
C VAL A 47 -1.76 -4.97 -4.09
N ILE A 48 -1.88 -6.27 -3.80
CA ILE A 48 -1.89 -6.80 -2.44
C ILE A 48 -0.58 -7.54 -2.24
N VAL A 49 0.22 -7.07 -1.27
CA VAL A 49 1.48 -7.67 -0.87
C VAL A 49 1.30 -8.30 0.50
N ALA A 50 1.79 -9.52 0.63
CA ALA A 50 1.81 -10.28 1.85
C ALA A 50 3.23 -10.48 2.35
N GLU A 51 3.38 -10.52 3.66
CA GLU A 51 4.61 -10.90 4.31
C GLU A 51 4.47 -12.34 4.83
N GLY A 52 5.39 -13.23 4.46
CA GLY A 52 5.39 -14.63 4.90
C GLY A 52 5.54 -14.79 6.42
N LEU A 53 4.98 -15.86 6.97
CA LEU A 53 5.25 -16.29 8.33
C LEU A 53 6.63 -16.98 8.37
N GLN A 54 7.46 -16.64 9.36
CA GLN A 54 8.89 -16.98 9.40
C GLN A 54 9.18 -18.50 9.40
N ASP A 55 8.19 -19.33 9.74
CA ASP A 55 8.34 -20.78 9.92
C ASP A 55 8.02 -21.63 8.68
N GLU A 56 7.71 -21.02 7.53
CA GLU A 56 7.44 -21.77 6.31
C GLU A 56 8.69 -22.10 5.51
N GLY A 57 9.44 -23.08 6.00
CA GLY A 57 10.34 -23.86 5.16
C GLY A 57 11.31 -24.80 5.89
N PRO A 58 10.94 -26.08 6.14
CA PRO A 58 11.91 -27.16 6.38
C PRO A 58 12.75 -27.52 5.13
N HIS A 59 12.56 -26.84 3.99
CA HIS A 59 13.21 -27.13 2.71
C HIS A 59 14.03 -25.98 2.10
N ASN A 60 14.23 -24.86 2.80
CA ASN A 60 15.19 -23.84 2.36
C ASN A 60 16.11 -23.40 3.51
N PRO A 61 17.13 -24.21 3.85
CA PRO A 61 18.00 -23.99 5.02
C PRO A 61 19.01 -22.84 4.87
N THR A 62 18.91 -21.97 3.85
CA THR A 62 20.00 -21.03 3.52
C THR A 62 19.77 -19.57 3.86
N ILE A 63 18.61 -19.17 4.39
CA ILE A 63 18.39 -17.75 4.70
C ILE A 63 17.62 -17.53 6.01
N PRO A 64 18.29 -17.63 7.18
CA PRO A 64 17.66 -17.70 8.50
C PRO A 64 16.93 -16.44 9.00
N ASP A 65 17.10 -15.27 8.37
CA ASP A 65 16.64 -13.98 8.92
C ASP A 65 15.78 -13.14 7.95
N HIS A 66 15.15 -13.75 6.95
CA HIS A 66 14.52 -13.00 5.86
C HIS A 66 13.05 -13.33 5.70
N VAL A 67 12.22 -12.32 5.96
CA VAL A 67 10.79 -12.44 5.72
C VAL A 67 10.51 -12.24 4.23
N ALA A 68 10.02 -13.29 3.57
CA ALA A 68 9.66 -13.23 2.16
C ALA A 68 8.42 -12.35 1.95
N LEU A 69 8.43 -11.55 0.89
CA LEU A 69 7.27 -10.75 0.48
C LEU A 69 6.64 -11.40 -0.76
N TYR A 70 5.32 -11.53 -0.78
CA TYR A 70 4.58 -12.20 -1.84
C TYR A 70 3.54 -11.26 -2.44
N VAL A 71 3.44 -11.21 -3.76
CA VAL A 71 2.33 -10.53 -4.42
C VAL A 71 1.16 -11.50 -4.57
N LEU A 72 0.03 -11.17 -3.93
CA LEU A 72 -1.15 -12.05 -3.87
C LEU A 72 -2.20 -11.73 -4.92
N ARG A 73 -2.32 -10.45 -5.27
CA ARG A 73 -3.24 -9.95 -6.28
C ARG A 73 -2.67 -8.68 -6.87
N GLU A 74 -2.94 -8.49 -8.14
CA GLU A 74 -2.68 -7.29 -8.90
C GLU A 74 -3.90 -7.01 -9.77
N VAL A 75 -4.24 -5.73 -9.94
CA VAL A 75 -5.28 -5.26 -10.84
C VAL A 75 -4.80 -3.96 -11.46
N GLU A 76 -4.97 -3.87 -12.77
CA GLU A 76 -4.74 -2.67 -13.56
C GLU A 76 -6.07 -2.25 -14.19
N SER A 77 -6.46 -0.99 -14.04
CA SER A 77 -7.67 -0.46 -14.70
C SER A 77 -7.57 1.03 -14.93
N GLY A 78 -8.03 1.49 -16.10
CA GLY A 78 -8.27 2.90 -16.39
C GLY A 78 -9.59 3.43 -15.81
N ASP A 79 -10.48 2.53 -15.37
CA ASP A 79 -11.75 2.89 -14.72
C ASP A 79 -11.55 3.04 -13.21
N PHE A 80 -11.75 4.26 -12.72
CA PHE A 80 -11.64 4.61 -11.30
C PHE A 80 -12.56 3.75 -10.43
N GLU A 81 -13.84 3.60 -10.81
CA GLU A 81 -14.80 2.86 -9.99
C GLU A 81 -14.47 1.37 -9.94
N GLN A 82 -14.08 0.79 -11.07
CA GLN A 82 -13.67 -0.61 -11.13
C GLN A 82 -12.47 -0.87 -10.21
N LEU A 83 -11.49 0.03 -10.23
CA LEU A 83 -10.30 -0.07 -9.38
C LEU A 83 -10.67 0.04 -7.90
N MET A 84 -11.52 1.00 -7.51
CA MET A 84 -11.95 1.17 -6.11
C MET A 84 -12.79 -0.01 -5.61
N ARG A 85 -13.72 -0.53 -6.43
CA ARG A 85 -14.52 -1.73 -6.09
C ARG A 85 -13.63 -2.93 -5.85
N THR A 86 -12.61 -3.11 -6.68
CA THR A 86 -11.60 -4.16 -6.48
C THR A 86 -10.92 -4.01 -5.12
N CYS A 87 -10.56 -2.79 -4.72
CA CYS A 87 -9.96 -2.56 -3.41
C CYS A 87 -10.91 -2.92 -2.27
N ILE A 88 -12.18 -2.50 -2.35
CA ILE A 88 -13.23 -2.78 -1.35
C ILE A 88 -13.42 -4.29 -1.12
N GLU A 89 -13.38 -5.10 -2.16
CA GLU A 89 -13.53 -6.56 -2.05
C GLU A 89 -12.55 -7.17 -1.03
N HIS A 90 -11.38 -6.56 -0.83
CA HIS A 90 -10.33 -7.03 0.07
C HIS A 90 -10.17 -6.19 1.34
N SER A 91 -10.91 -5.09 1.49
CA SER A 91 -10.75 -4.14 2.62
C SER A 91 -11.03 -4.75 3.99
N ARG A 92 -11.73 -5.89 4.08
CA ARG A 92 -11.89 -6.64 5.35
C ARG A 92 -10.61 -7.35 5.79
N LYS A 93 -9.66 -7.58 4.89
CA LYS A 93 -8.41 -8.33 5.12
C LYS A 93 -7.17 -7.47 4.92
N VAL A 94 -7.30 -6.39 4.15
CA VAL A 94 -6.19 -5.61 3.61
C VAL A 94 -6.39 -4.13 3.95
N SER A 95 -5.35 -3.57 4.54
CA SER A 95 -5.18 -2.14 4.73
C SER A 95 -4.61 -1.51 3.46
N TRP A 96 -5.34 -0.57 2.84
CA TRP A 96 -4.94 0.08 1.60
C TRP A 96 -4.16 1.36 1.84
N HIS A 97 -3.04 1.54 1.12
CA HIS A 97 -2.18 2.71 1.19
C HIS A 97 -1.99 3.35 -0.19
N GLY A 98 -1.97 4.67 -0.25
CA GLY A 98 -1.79 5.43 -1.48
C GLY A 98 -1.32 6.85 -1.27
N ASN A 99 -1.23 7.61 -2.36
CA ASN A 99 -0.97 9.04 -2.31
C ASN A 99 -2.27 9.82 -2.03
N MET A 100 -2.43 10.28 -0.78
CA MET A 100 -3.58 11.11 -0.37
C MET A 100 -3.44 12.59 -0.73
N ASN A 101 -2.28 13.04 -1.22
CA ASN A 101 -2.08 14.45 -1.58
C ASN A 101 -2.74 14.80 -2.93
N HIS A 102 -3.14 13.81 -3.74
CA HIS A 102 -3.77 14.04 -5.03
C HIS A 102 -5.25 14.43 -4.86
N ARG A 103 -5.50 15.73 -4.64
CA ARG A 103 -6.81 16.29 -4.25
C ARG A 103 -7.98 15.84 -5.13
N VAL A 104 -7.80 15.80 -6.45
CA VAL A 104 -8.85 15.38 -7.40
C VAL A 104 -9.27 13.94 -7.15
N ASN A 105 -8.32 13.02 -7.00
CA ASN A 105 -8.60 11.60 -6.77
C ASN A 105 -9.17 11.36 -5.38
N MET A 106 -8.75 12.13 -4.37
CA MET A 106 -9.37 12.07 -3.05
C MET A 106 -10.83 12.51 -3.07
N ARG A 107 -11.17 13.56 -3.83
CA ARG A 107 -12.57 13.97 -4.02
C ARG A 107 -13.40 12.86 -4.69
N LEU A 108 -12.87 12.26 -5.75
CA LEU A 108 -13.52 11.13 -6.42
C LEU A 108 -13.72 9.94 -5.48
N LEU A 109 -12.74 9.64 -4.62
CA LEU A 109 -12.85 8.61 -3.59
C LEU A 109 -13.96 8.93 -2.58
N CYS A 110 -14.05 10.18 -2.12
CA CYS A 110 -15.11 10.62 -1.21
C CYS A 110 -16.51 10.47 -1.84
N ASP A 111 -16.67 10.88 -3.09
CA ASP A 111 -17.93 10.75 -3.83
C ASP A 111 -18.32 9.27 -4.02
N PHE A 112 -17.35 8.44 -4.40
CA PHE A 112 -17.52 6.99 -4.50
C PHE A 112 -17.93 6.35 -3.15
N ASN A 113 -17.23 6.67 -2.06
CA ASN A 113 -17.54 6.15 -0.73
C ASN A 113 -18.90 6.61 -0.21
N ARG A 114 -19.35 7.82 -0.59
CA ARG A 114 -20.70 8.32 -0.27
C ARG A 114 -21.76 7.50 -0.99
N ALA A 115 -21.55 7.19 -2.28
CA ALA A 115 -22.45 6.35 -3.06
C ALA A 115 -22.52 4.91 -2.51
N GLU A 116 -21.38 4.32 -2.17
CA GLU A 116 -21.34 2.97 -1.57
C GLU A 116 -22.03 2.92 -0.20
N SER A 117 -21.79 3.93 0.65
CA SER A 117 -22.47 4.03 1.95
C SER A 117 -23.98 4.23 1.81
N GLY A 118 -24.44 5.07 0.88
CA GLY A 118 -25.86 5.24 0.58
C GLY A 118 -26.53 3.94 0.12
N ALA A 119 -25.76 3.02 -0.48
CA ALA A 119 -26.20 1.68 -0.86
C ALA A 119 -26.03 0.62 0.25
N GLY A 120 -25.61 1.00 1.46
CA GLY A 120 -25.33 0.08 2.57
C GLY A 120 -24.12 -0.83 2.34
N ARG A 121 -23.21 -0.46 1.43
CA ARG A 121 -22.00 -1.21 1.11
C ARG A 121 -20.78 -0.70 1.88
N LEU A 122 -19.74 -1.54 1.94
CA LEU A 122 -18.48 -1.21 2.60
C LEU A 122 -17.78 -0.05 1.86
N GLN A 123 -17.19 0.87 2.61
CA GLN A 123 -16.39 1.96 2.07
C GLN A 123 -14.91 1.56 1.95
N LEU A 124 -14.20 2.17 1.01
CA LEU A 124 -12.75 2.06 0.93
C LEU A 124 -12.10 3.07 1.88
N SER A 125 -11.45 2.57 2.93
CA SER A 125 -10.54 3.37 3.75
C SER A 125 -9.15 3.34 3.12
N LEU A 126 -8.67 4.51 2.67
CA LEU A 126 -7.32 4.68 2.14
C LEU A 126 -6.48 5.43 3.17
N MET A 127 -5.34 4.85 3.52
CA MET A 127 -4.35 5.45 4.40
C MET A 127 -3.22 6.10 3.59
N PRO A 128 -2.53 7.12 4.12
CA PRO A 128 -1.37 7.65 3.44
C PRO A 128 -0.28 6.57 3.41
N ALA A 129 0.41 6.42 2.28
CA ALA A 129 1.61 5.61 2.28
C ALA A 129 2.70 6.31 3.12
N PRO A 130 3.54 5.55 3.85
CA PRO A 130 4.65 6.15 4.60
C PRO A 130 5.57 6.96 3.69
N PHE A 131 6.25 7.97 4.25
CA PHE A 131 7.23 8.81 3.56
C PHE A 131 6.70 9.67 2.40
N ILE A 132 5.38 9.82 2.27
CA ILE A 132 4.78 10.85 1.41
C ILE A 132 4.58 12.11 2.24
N TYR A 133 5.50 13.08 2.13
CA TYR A 133 5.43 14.34 2.87
C TYR A 133 4.80 15.49 2.08
N SER A 134 4.84 15.42 0.75
CA SER A 134 4.30 16.46 -0.13
C SER A 134 3.85 15.86 -1.46
N GLU A 135 3.09 16.64 -2.23
CA GLU A 135 2.61 16.23 -3.55
C GLU A 135 3.82 16.06 -4.50
N GLY A 136 3.97 14.86 -5.06
CA GLY A 136 5.00 14.56 -6.06
C GLY A 136 6.38 14.16 -5.53
N ASP A 137 6.69 14.30 -4.23
CA ASP A 137 7.94 13.76 -3.67
C ASP A 137 7.76 12.30 -3.24
N LEU A 138 8.01 11.40 -4.19
CA LEU A 138 7.96 9.95 -4.01
C LEU A 138 9.35 9.37 -3.79
N ARG A 139 10.38 10.21 -3.56
CA ARG A 139 11.78 9.77 -3.49
C ARG A 139 12.05 8.78 -2.39
N GLU A 140 11.64 9.11 -1.17
CA GLU A 140 11.87 8.24 -0.03
C GLU A 140 11.05 6.95 -0.10
N VAL A 141 9.82 7.02 -0.64
CA VAL A 141 8.97 5.84 -0.92
C VAL A 141 9.64 4.90 -1.91
N PHE A 142 10.24 5.45 -2.97
CA PHE A 142 10.93 4.68 -3.99
C PHE A 142 12.27 4.17 -3.48
N ASP A 143 13.07 4.99 -2.81
CA ASP A 143 14.35 4.56 -2.29
C ASP A 143 14.15 3.49 -1.21
N ASP A 144 13.20 3.63 -0.29
CA ASP A 144 12.87 2.58 0.69
C ASP A 144 12.27 1.33 0.03
N GLY A 145 11.25 1.50 -0.82
CA GLY A 145 10.56 0.40 -1.50
C GLY A 145 11.51 -0.37 -2.43
N ILE A 146 12.18 0.31 -3.35
CA ILE A 146 13.12 -0.29 -4.31
C ILE A 146 14.33 -0.87 -3.60
N MET A 147 14.91 -0.22 -2.58
CA MET A 147 16.06 -0.81 -1.87
C MET A 147 15.68 -2.10 -1.15
N ARG A 148 14.47 -2.18 -0.59
CA ARG A 148 13.96 -3.42 0.01
C ARG A 148 13.65 -4.49 -1.03
N ILE A 149 13.12 -4.10 -2.19
CA ILE A 149 12.84 -5.02 -3.30
C ILE A 149 14.13 -5.51 -3.97
N ARG A 150 15.15 -4.65 -4.12
CA ARG A 150 16.38 -4.91 -4.90
C ARG A 150 17.55 -5.47 -4.11
N ARG A 151 17.57 -5.41 -2.77
CA ARG A 151 18.63 -6.07 -1.96
C ARG A 151 18.49 -7.60 -2.02
N ARG A 152 18.90 -8.16 -3.17
CA ARG A 152 19.03 -9.58 -3.55
C ARG A 152 20.02 -10.40 -2.67
N GLY A 153 20.19 -10.07 -1.40
CA GLY A 153 21.12 -10.83 -0.57
C GLY A 153 21.20 -10.47 0.89
N GLN A 154 20.35 -9.58 1.44
CA GLN A 154 20.46 -9.29 2.87
C GLN A 154 19.18 -9.12 3.69
N LYS A 155 17.98 -8.76 3.18
CA LYS A 155 16.71 -8.77 3.94
C LYS A 155 15.49 -8.84 3.02
N GLY A 156 14.82 -10.00 2.97
CA GLY A 156 13.51 -10.21 2.33
C GLY A 156 13.51 -10.25 0.81
N ALA A 157 13.31 -11.44 0.21
CA ALA A 157 13.10 -11.54 -1.24
C ALA A 157 11.67 -11.14 -1.58
N LEU A 158 11.47 -10.17 -2.49
CA LEU A 158 10.18 -9.98 -3.14
C LEU A 158 9.96 -11.11 -4.16
N ILE A 159 8.98 -11.95 -3.87
CA ILE A 159 8.57 -13.08 -4.68
C ILE A 159 7.34 -12.64 -5.50
N LEU A 160 7.55 -12.49 -6.81
CA LEU A 160 6.53 -12.05 -7.77
C LEU A 160 5.68 -13.22 -8.31
N ASP A 161 5.86 -14.45 -7.83
CA ASP A 161 5.22 -15.72 -8.27
C ASP A 161 4.41 -15.61 -9.57
N ASP A 162 3.08 -15.50 -9.45
CA ASP A 162 2.09 -15.44 -10.54
C ASP A 162 1.58 -14.00 -10.76
N SER A 163 2.49 -13.02 -10.80
CA SER A 163 2.14 -11.60 -11.00
C SER A 163 2.57 -11.12 -12.38
N PRO A 164 1.93 -11.61 -13.47
CA PRO A 164 2.34 -11.29 -14.83
C PRO A 164 2.25 -9.79 -15.16
N LEU A 165 1.24 -9.08 -14.65
CA LEU A 165 1.06 -7.64 -14.91
C LEU A 165 2.18 -6.86 -14.25
N LEU A 166 2.41 -7.06 -12.96
CA LEU A 166 3.46 -6.35 -12.23
C LEU A 166 4.85 -6.69 -12.78
N LYS A 167 5.11 -7.94 -13.16
CA LYS A 167 6.37 -8.29 -13.84
C LYS A 167 6.56 -7.47 -15.12
N ALA A 168 5.56 -7.48 -16.01
CA ALA A 168 5.62 -6.69 -17.25
C ALA A 168 5.81 -5.20 -16.97
N ARG A 169 5.08 -4.64 -16.00
CA ARG A 169 5.20 -3.23 -15.61
C ARG A 169 6.54 -2.88 -14.99
N LEU A 170 7.14 -3.78 -14.23
CA LEU A 170 8.46 -3.56 -13.64
C LEU A 170 9.59 -3.66 -14.68
N ASP A 171 9.41 -4.48 -15.72
CA ASP A 171 10.36 -4.58 -16.83
C ASP A 171 10.39 -3.28 -17.67
N ASP A 172 9.26 -2.56 -17.75
CA ASP A 172 9.13 -1.26 -18.42
C ASP A 172 9.78 -0.10 -17.64
N VAL A 173 10.13 -0.30 -16.36
CA VAL A 173 10.71 0.76 -15.53
C VAL A 173 12.19 0.97 -15.87
N PRO A 174 12.61 2.19 -16.27
CA PRO A 174 14.02 2.49 -16.49
C PRO A 174 14.88 2.18 -15.25
N ARG A 175 16.13 1.78 -15.45
CA ARG A 175 17.02 1.46 -14.32
C ARG A 175 17.70 2.70 -13.73
N ASP A 176 17.50 3.87 -14.32
CA ASP A 176 18.11 5.11 -13.87
C ASP A 176 17.42 5.73 -12.64
N LYS A 177 18.12 6.68 -12.00
CA LYS A 177 17.60 7.41 -10.82
C LYS A 177 16.48 8.40 -11.18
N GLY A 178 16.27 8.70 -12.46
CA GLY A 178 15.26 9.63 -12.95
C GLY A 178 13.83 9.08 -12.86
N VAL A 179 13.67 7.76 -12.68
CA VAL A 179 12.37 7.12 -12.41
C VAL A 179 11.68 7.72 -11.21
N VAL A 180 12.45 8.09 -10.19
CA VAL A 180 11.91 8.57 -8.93
C VAL A 180 11.15 9.90 -9.08
N ASN A 181 11.61 10.77 -9.98
CA ASN A 181 10.93 12.03 -10.29
C ASN A 181 9.70 11.85 -11.21
N ARG A 182 9.49 10.64 -11.71
CA ARG A 182 8.42 10.26 -12.64
C ARG A 182 7.67 9.03 -12.13
N ALA A 183 7.68 8.83 -10.82
CA ALA A 183 7.10 7.65 -10.17
C ALA A 183 5.63 7.44 -10.53
N GLU A 184 4.88 8.52 -10.73
CA GLU A 184 3.49 8.49 -11.15
C GLU A 184 3.28 7.97 -12.59
N GLU A 185 4.32 8.00 -13.45
CA GLU A 185 4.29 7.39 -14.78
C GLU A 185 4.33 5.85 -14.72
N TYR A 186 4.64 5.28 -13.54
CA TYR A 186 4.81 3.84 -13.32
C TYR A 186 3.86 3.34 -12.21
N PRO A 187 2.53 3.32 -12.44
CA PRO A 187 1.54 3.05 -11.41
C PRO A 187 1.71 1.68 -10.73
N GLY A 188 2.14 0.65 -11.47
CA GLY A 188 2.43 -0.67 -10.89
C GLY A 188 3.58 -0.65 -9.87
N LEU A 189 4.67 0.06 -10.18
CA LEU A 189 5.79 0.23 -9.26
C LEU A 189 5.37 1.11 -8.06
N LEU A 190 4.63 2.19 -8.32
CA LEU A 190 4.16 3.10 -7.29
C LEU A 190 3.27 2.38 -6.26
N ALA A 191 2.27 1.63 -6.73
CA ALA A 191 1.40 0.82 -5.88
C ALA A 191 2.21 -0.20 -5.08
N LEU A 192 3.17 -0.89 -5.70
CA LEU A 192 4.04 -1.84 -5.01
C LEU A 192 4.85 -1.16 -3.90
N CYS A 193 5.45 -0.01 -4.17
CA CYS A 193 6.20 0.74 -3.16
C CYS A 193 5.32 1.17 -1.99
N PHE A 194 4.09 1.63 -2.24
CA PHE A 194 3.14 1.96 -1.16
C PHE A 194 2.86 0.77 -0.25
N ALA A 195 2.58 -0.40 -0.82
CA ALA A 195 2.33 -1.61 -0.04
C ALA A 195 3.56 -2.05 0.77
N VAL A 196 4.75 -2.03 0.15
CA VAL A 196 6.01 -2.44 0.78
C VAL A 196 6.46 -1.48 1.87
N SER A 197 6.32 -0.17 1.66
CA SER A 197 6.61 0.83 2.69
C SER A 197 5.62 0.71 3.86
N ALA A 198 4.33 0.45 3.59
CA ALA A 198 3.36 0.20 4.65
C ALA A 198 3.72 -1.03 5.51
N LEU A 199 4.08 -2.15 4.87
CA LEU A 199 4.62 -3.35 5.56
C LEU A 199 5.85 -3.04 6.41
N SER A 200 6.62 -2.03 6.03
CA SER A 200 7.86 -1.66 6.69
C SER A 200 7.65 -0.80 7.93
N CYS A 201 6.61 0.03 7.92
CA CYS A 201 6.37 1.04 8.96
C CYS A 201 5.28 0.66 9.94
N TYR A 202 4.27 -0.08 9.50
CA TYR A 202 3.13 -0.39 10.35
C TYR A 202 3.25 -1.79 10.95
N PRO A 203 3.06 -1.96 12.28
CA PRO A 203 2.92 -3.29 12.86
C PRO A 203 1.68 -3.99 12.29
N CYS A 204 1.45 -5.26 12.65
CA CYS A 204 0.18 -5.89 12.31
C CYS A 204 -0.96 -5.08 12.95
N VAL A 205 -1.69 -4.29 12.15
CA VAL A 205 -2.86 -3.53 12.61
C VAL A 205 -4.10 -4.27 12.13
N ASP A 206 -5.02 -4.46 13.07
CA ASP A 206 -6.30 -5.11 12.85
C ASP A 206 -7.16 -4.31 11.85
N PRO A 207 -7.55 -4.88 10.68
CA PRO A 207 -8.46 -4.21 9.77
C PRO A 207 -9.87 -4.04 10.38
N ALA A 208 -10.25 -4.84 11.38
CA ALA A 208 -11.53 -4.72 12.11
C ALA A 208 -11.45 -3.81 13.35
N GLY A 209 -10.22 -3.51 13.82
CA GLY A 209 -9.94 -2.65 14.97
C GLY A 209 -9.80 -1.17 14.63
N ALA A 210 -9.81 -0.82 13.33
CA ALA A 210 -10.16 0.52 12.89
C ALA A 210 -11.62 0.74 13.26
N GLY A 211 -11.87 1.25 14.47
CA GLY A 211 -13.19 1.67 14.93
C GLY A 211 -13.88 2.41 13.80
N THR A 212 -15.15 2.07 13.55
CA THR A 212 -16.04 2.62 12.52
C THR A 212 -15.36 3.70 11.66
N PRO A 213 -14.83 3.40 10.46
CA PRO A 213 -14.08 4.38 9.65
C PRO A 213 -14.89 5.60 9.20
N GLY A 214 -16.14 5.74 9.65
CA GLY A 214 -17.05 6.81 9.32
C GLY A 214 -16.82 8.13 10.06
N GLN A 215 -15.75 8.29 10.86
CA GLN A 215 -15.43 9.59 11.47
C GLN A 215 -14.14 10.25 10.98
N ALA A 216 -13.12 9.49 10.55
CA ALA A 216 -11.85 10.10 10.12
C ALA A 216 -11.89 10.71 8.70
N LEU A 217 -12.87 10.33 7.86
CA LEU A 217 -13.01 10.86 6.48
C LEU A 217 -14.25 11.75 6.29
N THR A 218 -15.13 11.88 7.28
CA THR A 218 -16.25 12.83 7.21
C THR A 218 -15.83 14.25 7.55
N GLU A 219 -14.72 14.43 8.30
CA GLU A 219 -14.19 15.74 8.70
C GLU A 219 -12.93 16.15 7.93
N TYR A 220 -12.41 15.30 7.03
CA TYR A 220 -11.34 15.72 6.12
C TYR A 220 -11.95 16.61 5.02
N ASP A 221 -11.96 17.92 5.26
CA ASP A 221 -12.14 18.92 4.21
C ASP A 221 -10.78 19.16 3.53
N PRO A 222 -10.51 18.64 2.32
CA PRO A 222 -9.27 18.89 1.60
C PRO A 222 -9.06 20.37 1.23
N PHE A 223 -10.05 21.23 1.49
CA PHE A 223 -10.03 22.67 1.27
C PHE A 223 -9.79 23.50 2.54
N GLU A 224 -9.75 22.89 3.73
CA GLU A 224 -9.25 23.60 4.92
C GLU A 224 -7.72 23.79 4.79
N PRO A 225 -7.22 25.04 4.80
CA PRO A 225 -5.79 25.29 4.77
C PRO A 225 -5.17 24.72 6.05
N ASN A 226 -4.21 23.81 5.90
CA ASN A 226 -3.47 23.21 7.00
C ASN A 226 -2.89 24.32 7.91
N PRO A 227 -3.41 24.53 9.13
CA PRO A 227 -2.97 25.65 9.98
C PRO A 227 -1.55 25.42 10.56
N GLY A 228 -0.97 24.23 10.35
CA GLY A 228 0.32 23.81 10.89
C GLY A 228 1.52 23.88 9.95
N GLY A 229 1.41 24.50 8.78
CA GLY A 229 2.51 24.65 7.81
C GLY A 229 3.61 25.64 8.25
N GLN A 230 4.19 25.47 9.45
CA GLN A 230 5.45 26.13 9.80
C GLN A 230 6.62 25.32 9.23
N HIS A 231 7.18 25.80 8.12
CA HIS A 231 8.47 25.35 7.62
C HIS A 231 9.57 25.59 8.67
N PRO A 232 10.29 24.57 9.14
CA PRO A 232 11.49 24.77 9.96
C PRO A 232 12.63 25.19 9.02
N GLY A 233 12.80 26.49 8.80
CA GLY A 233 13.90 26.91 7.92
C GLY A 233 13.89 28.36 7.45
N GLN A 234 13.66 29.33 8.32
CA GLN A 234 14.15 30.70 8.07
C GLN A 234 14.93 31.19 9.28
N MET A 235 16.25 30.98 9.24
CA MET A 235 17.18 31.74 10.07
C MET A 235 17.08 33.20 9.67
N LYS A 236 16.61 34.05 10.59
CA LYS A 236 16.75 35.50 10.47
C LYS A 236 18.23 35.84 10.58
N THR A 237 18.81 36.32 9.48
CA THR A 237 20.06 37.08 9.51
C THR A 237 19.80 38.40 10.24
N GLY A 238 20.26 38.49 11.48
CA GLY A 238 20.36 39.77 12.18
C GLY A 238 21.53 40.57 11.61
N GLN A 239 21.22 41.65 10.89
CA GLN A 239 22.14 42.78 10.74
C GLN A 239 21.92 43.71 11.93
N GLY A 240 22.94 43.87 12.76
CA GLY A 240 23.06 44.96 13.73
C GLY A 240 23.94 46.06 13.14
N VAL A 241 23.41 47.28 13.16
CA VAL A 241 24.12 48.56 13.01
C VAL A 241 24.83 48.88 14.33
#